data_AF-X1ET80-F1
#
_entry.id   AF-X1ET80-F1
#
_cell.length_a   1.000
_cell.length_b   1.000
_cell.length_c   1.000
_cell.angle_alpha   90.00
_cell.angle_beta   90.00
_cell.angle_gamma   90.00
#
_symmetry.space_group_name_H-M   'P 1'
#
loop_
_entity.id
_entity.type
_entity.pdbx_description
1 polymer ?
#
loop_
_entity_poly.entity_id
_entity_poly.type
_entity_poly.pdbx_seq_one_letter_code
_entity_poly.pdbx_strand_id
1 'polypeptide(L)' 'MKIICSQESLLHGIQTVQKGISSRIGLPIYNGILFEANEDNKVHLFATDLEIGIDCYIPAQVIETGSTVIPSRIISE' A
#
# COMPACT_ATOMS: atom_id res chain seq x y z
N MET A 1 -8.53 -10.07 -5.61
CA MET A 1 -7.65 -8.98 -6.06
C MET A 1 -6.58 -9.49 -7.01
N LYS A 2 -6.52 -8.91 -8.22
CA LYS A 2 -5.51 -9.20 -9.25
C LYS A 2 -5.22 -7.93 -10.04
N ILE A 3 -3.97 -7.48 -10.03
CA ILE A 3 -3.54 -6.23 -10.66
C ILE A 3 -2.28 -6.43 -11.50
N ILE A 4 -2.07 -5.56 -12.48
CA ILE A 4 -0.81 -5.44 -13.24
C ILE A 4 -0.37 -3.98 -13.17
N CYS A 5 0.85 -3.72 -12.73
CA CYS A 5 1.42 -2.38 -12.65
C CYS A 5 2.90 -2.41 -13.01
N SER A 6 3.50 -1.24 -13.26
CA SER A 6 4.94 -1.15 -13.44
C SER A 6 5.65 -1.32 -12.10
N GLN A 7 6.83 -1.95 -12.12
CA GLN A 7 7.67 -2.09 -10.93
C GLN A 7 8.03 -0.72 -10.34
N GLU A 8 8.31 0.27 -11.19
CA GLU A 8 8.66 1.63 -10.79
C GLU A 8 7.52 2.31 -10.02
N SER A 9 6.29 2.27 -10.55
CA SER A 9 5.14 2.86 -9.88
C SER A 9 4.84 2.17 -8.55
N LEU A 10 4.93 0.83 -8.52
CA LEU A 10 4.75 0.06 -7.29
C LEU A 10 5.78 0.44 -6.22
N LEU A 11 7.07 0.47 -6.58
CA LEU A 11 8.15 0.82 -5.67
C LEU A 11 8.00 2.25 -5.15
N HIS A 12 7.68 3.20 -6.03
CA HIS A 12 7.44 4.59 -5.64
C HIS A 12 6.29 4.71 -4.64
N GLY A 13 5.19 4.01 -4.89
CA GLY A 13 4.03 3.97 -4.01
C GLY A 13 4.36 3.40 -2.63
N ILE A 14 5.03 2.23 -2.58
CA ILE A 14 5.47 1.59 -1.34
C ILE A 14 6.39 2.51 -0.54
N GLN A 15 7.41 3.09 -1.20
CA GLN A 15 8.37 3.99 -0.54
C GLN A 15 7.72 5.28 -0.02
N THR A 16 6.62 5.70 -0.64
CA THR A 16 5.84 6.87 -0.21
C THR A 16 5.06 6.55 1.05
N VAL A 17 4.23 5.52 1.03
CA VAL A 17 3.30 5.22 2.13
C VAL A 17 3.97 4.60 3.34
N GLN A 18 5.10 3.90 3.17
CA GLN A 18 5.84 3.30 4.31
C GLN A 18 6.29 4.34 5.35
N LYS A 19 6.38 5.64 4.97
CA LYS A 19 6.69 6.74 5.88
C LYS A 19 5.56 7.01 6.89
N GLY A 20 4.35 6.50 6.63
CA GLY A 20 3.20 6.54 7.55
C GLY A 20 3.23 5.41 8.57
N ILE A 21 4.22 4.51 8.51
CA ILE A 21 4.41 3.44 9.49
C ILE A 21 5.36 3.92 10.59
N SER A 22 4.92 3.82 11.84
CA SER A 22 5.74 4.14 13.00
C SER A 22 6.74 3.02 13.32
N SER A 23 7.91 3.37 13.83
CA SER A 23 8.81 2.42 14.48
C SER A 23 8.40 2.06 15.91
N ARG A 24 7.37 2.73 16.45
CA ARG A 24 6.84 2.50 17.80
C ARG A 24 6.06 1.18 17.87
N ILE A 25 6.10 0.54 19.04
CA ILE A 25 5.38 -0.72 19.29
C ILE A 25 3.87 -0.41 19.28
N GLY A 26 3.20 -0.78 18.18
CA GLY A 26 1.75 -0.69 18.01
C GLY A 26 1.14 -2.05 17.65
N LEU A 27 -0.15 -2.06 17.29
CA LEU A 27 -0.80 -3.28 16.82
C LEU A 27 -0.13 -3.78 15.52
N PRO A 28 0.08 -5.09 15.34
CA PRO A 28 0.77 -5.64 14.17
C PRO A 28 0.19 -5.23 12.82
N ILE A 29 -1.12 -4.95 12.75
CA ILE A 29 -1.79 -4.52 11.52
C ILE A 29 -1.26 -3.18 10.98
N TYR A 30 -0.73 -2.30 11.84
CA TYR A 30 -0.15 -1.01 11.44
C TYR A 30 1.27 -1.13 10.89
N ASN A 31 1.87 -2.32 10.96
CA ASN A 31 3.15 -2.63 10.29
C ASN A 31 2.95 -3.12 8.84
N GLY A 32 1.75 -2.91 8.29
CA GLY A 32 1.39 -3.27 6.94
C GLY A 32 1.01 -2.08 6.09
N ILE A 33 0.98 -2.29 4.78
CA ILE A 33 0.46 -1.35 3.80
C ILE A 33 -0.85 -1.93 3.28
N LEU A 34 -1.91 -1.13 3.32
CA LEU A 34 -3.16 -1.43 2.63
C LEU A 34 -2.93 -1.31 1.12
N PHE A 35 -3.33 -2.33 0.38
CA PHE A 35 -3.48 -2.33 -1.07
C PHE A 35 -4.96 -2.44 -1.37
N GLU A 36 -5.50 -1.47 -2.10
CA GLU A 36 -6.90 -1.47 -2.52
C GLU A 36 -6.98 -1.20 -4.03
N ALA A 37 -7.52 -2.18 -4.76
CA ALA A 37 -7.71 -2.13 -6.20
C ALA A 37 -9.19 -1.88 -6.53
N ASN A 38 -9.46 -0.69 -7.08
CA ASN A 38 -10.80 -0.22 -7.45
C ASN A 38 -10.93 -0.16 -9.00
N GLU A 39 -12.13 0.09 -9.52
CA GLU A 39 -12.43 0.04 -10.98
C GLU A 39 -11.74 1.14 -11.82
N ASP A 40 -11.05 2.08 -11.17
CA ASP A 40 -10.47 3.29 -11.77
C ASP A 40 -9.06 3.12 -12.40
N ASN A 41 -8.64 1.90 -12.72
CA ASN A 41 -7.27 1.59 -13.21
C ASN A 41 -6.15 2.19 -12.34
N LYS A 42 -6.37 2.17 -11.03
CA LYS A 42 -5.41 2.63 -10.04
C LYS A 42 -5.48 1.73 -8.81
N VAL A 43 -4.36 1.64 -8.10
CA VAL A 43 -4.29 0.99 -6.79
C VAL A 43 -4.01 2.06 -5.76
N HIS A 44 -4.85 2.09 -4.73
CA HIS A 44 -4.68 2.91 -3.56
C HIS A 44 -3.78 2.15 -2.57
N LEU A 45 -2.68 2.79 -2.20
CA LEU A 45 -1.78 2.35 -1.15
C LEU A 45 -1.96 3.26 0.05
N PHE A 46 -2.01 2.69 1.25
CA PHE A 46 -2.18 3.46 2.47
C PHE A 46 -1.47 2.81 3.66
N ALA A 47 -0.88 3.64 4.53
CA ALA A 47 -0.38 3.20 5.83
C ALA A 47 -0.57 4.30 6.89
N THR A 48 -0.70 3.89 8.15
CA THR A 48 -0.94 4.80 9.27
C THR A 48 -0.49 4.22 10.60
N ASP A 49 -0.15 5.10 11.54
CA ASP A 49 0.08 4.78 12.95
C ASP A 49 -0.95 5.38 13.91
N LEU A 50 -2.11 5.81 13.37
CA LEU A 50 -3.20 6.53 14.04
C LEU A 50 -2.91 8.00 14.39
N GLU A 51 -1.66 8.46 14.31
CA GLU A 51 -1.32 9.89 14.42
C GLU A 51 -1.17 10.50 13.03
N ILE A 52 -0.51 9.77 12.12
CA ILE A 52 -0.26 10.16 10.74
C ILE A 52 -0.77 9.06 9.81
N GLY A 53 -1.40 9.46 8.71
CA GLY A 53 -1.77 8.58 7.60
C GLY A 53 -1.16 9.12 6.30
N ILE A 54 -0.64 8.22 5.46
CA ILE A 54 -0.12 8.58 4.15
C ILE A 54 -0.76 7.66 3.11
N ASP A 55 -1.41 8.25 2.11
CA ASP A 55 -1.96 7.56 0.95
C ASP A 55 -1.20 7.90 -0.34
N CYS A 56 -1.26 6.98 -1.30
CA CYS A 56 -0.71 7.16 -2.63
C CYS A 56 -1.53 6.35 -3.64
N TYR A 57 -1.81 6.92 -4.80
CA TYR A 57 -2.43 6.21 -5.92
C TYR A 57 -1.37 5.91 -6.97
N ILE A 58 -1.27 4.65 -7.37
CA ILE A 58 -0.39 4.21 -8.45
C ILE A 58 -1.21 3.74 -9.65
N PRO A 59 -0.77 4.01 -10.89
CA PRO A 59 -1.42 3.49 -12.09
C PRO A 59 -1.28 1.96 -12.15
N ALA A 60 -2.39 1.26 -12.37
CA ALA A 60 -2.40 -0.20 -12.46
C ALA A 60 -3.63 -0.68 -13.25
N GLN A 61 -3.46 -1.69 -14.09
CA GLN A 61 -4.59 -2.41 -14.66
C GLN A 61 -5.20 -3.32 -13.59
N VAL A 62 -6.48 -3.09 -13.25
CA VAL A 62 -7.21 -3.90 -12.27
C VAL A 62 -8.01 -4.97 -13.01
N ILE A 63 -7.62 -6.24 -12.82
CA ILE A 63 -8.29 -7.40 -13.43
C ILE A 63 -9.37 -7.92 -12.49
N GLU A 64 -9.10 -7.89 -11.18
CA GLU A 64 -10.05 -8.28 -10.15
C GLU A 64 -9.88 -7.32 -8.98
N THR A 65 -10.98 -6.66 -8.58
CA THR A 65 -11.00 -5.71 -7.48
C THR A 65 -10.74 -6.40 -6.14
N GLY A 66 -10.59 -5.59 -5.10
CA GLY A 66 -10.48 -6.04 -3.72
C GLY A 66 -9.33 -5.37 -3.00
N SER A 67 -9.17 -5.74 -1.74
CA SER A 67 -8.16 -5.16 -0.87
C SER A 67 -7.48 -6.20 -0.02
N THR A 68 -6.26 -5.89 0.40
CA THR A 68 -5.47 -6.70 1.33
C THR A 68 -4.46 -5.82 2.06
N VAL A 69 -3.97 -6.29 3.20
CA VAL A 69 -2.85 -5.66 3.90
C VAL A 69 -1.64 -6.57 3.77
N ILE A 70 -0.53 -6.01 3.31
CA ILE A 70 0.74 -6.74 3.17
C ILE A 70 1.74 -6.16 4.18
N PRO A 71 2.44 -7.00 4.99
CA PRO A 71 3.49 -6.52 5.87
C PRO A 71 4.55 -5.72 5.10
N SER A 72 4.83 -4.50 5.55
CA SER A 72 5.71 -3.57 4.82
C SER A 72 7.11 -4.14 4.61
N ARG A 73 7.63 -4.84 5.62
CA ARG A 73 8.96 -5.45 5.58
C ARG A 73 9.13 -6.51 4.47
N ILE A 74 8.04 -7.18 4.07
CA ILE A 74 8.09 -8.22 3.03
C ILE A 74 8.06 -7.60 1.64
N ILE A 75 7.30 -6.51 1.46
CA ILE A 75 7.06 -5.91 0.14
C ILE A 75 8.07 -4.80 -0.21
N SER A 76 8.77 -4.25 0.79
CA SER A 76 9.81 -3.23 0.61
C SER A 76 11.22 -3.78 0.34
N GLU A 77 11.42 -5.11 0.44
CA GLU A 77 12.67 -5.81 0.04
C GLU A 77 12.66 -6.16 -1.45
#